data_AF-A0A4S5AJN9-F1
#
_entry.id   AF-A0A4S5AJN9-F1
#
_cell.length_a   1.000
_cell.length_b   1.000
_cell.length_c   1.000
_cell.angle_alpha   90.00
_cell.angle_beta   90.00
_cell.angle_gamma   90.00
#
_symmetry.space_group_name_H-M   'P 1'
#
loop_
_entity.id
_entity.type
_entity.pdbx_description
1 polymer ?
#
loop_
_entity_poly.entity_id
_entity_poly.type
_entity_poly.pdbx_seq_one_letter_code
_entity_poly.pdbx_strand_id
1 'polypeptide(L)'
;MSPIKRPLAAAGTAVLLGLSLTACGSSYPTDASKEDFCKDVEGAFTSFQSEEGAEPTEEQWENSQEKFAELGETGTPENIGEDERKGFEVLVDTIADLDYDEAKKAFESDEVPGVSEEDDKNVDKFSEWAVTECAEELGG
;
A
#
# COMPACT_ATOMS: atom_id res chain seq x y z
N MET A 1 -28.04 -59.95 -20.34
CA MET A 1 -27.26 -59.14 -19.38
C MET A 1 -26.99 -57.80 -20.04
N SER A 2 -27.46 -56.72 -19.42
CA SER A 2 -27.55 -55.36 -19.98
C SER A 2 -26.16 -54.67 -20.11
N PRO A 3 -25.99 -53.73 -21.07
CA PRO A 3 -24.76 -52.96 -21.22
C PRO A 3 -24.70 -51.78 -20.24
N ILE A 4 -23.67 -51.72 -19.39
CA ILE A 4 -23.42 -50.59 -18.50
C ILE A 4 -22.51 -49.59 -19.21
N LYS A 5 -23.10 -48.46 -19.63
CA LYS A 5 -22.40 -47.23 -20.05
C LYS A 5 -21.86 -46.53 -18.80
N ARG A 6 -20.59 -46.12 -18.80
CA ARG A 6 -20.04 -45.15 -17.84
C ARG A 6 -19.46 -43.97 -18.61
N PRO A 7 -20.08 -42.78 -18.58
CA PRO A 7 -19.40 -41.57 -19.03
C PRO A 7 -18.35 -41.19 -17.99
N LEU A 8 -17.07 -41.20 -18.36
CA LEU A 8 -16.05 -40.48 -17.61
C LEU A 8 -16.30 -38.99 -17.84
N ALA A 9 -16.98 -38.36 -16.89
CA ALA A 9 -16.88 -36.92 -16.70
C ALA A 9 -15.47 -36.64 -16.15
N ALA A 10 -14.54 -36.32 -17.04
CA ALA A 10 -13.25 -35.76 -16.66
C ALA A 10 -13.48 -34.28 -16.31
N ALA A 11 -13.29 -33.97 -15.04
CA ALA A 11 -13.25 -32.62 -14.51
C ALA A 11 -12.15 -31.82 -15.22
N GLY A 12 -12.53 -30.75 -15.92
CA GLY A 12 -11.61 -29.76 -16.48
C GLY A 12 -11.53 -28.57 -15.52
N THR A 13 -10.57 -28.61 -14.60
CA THR A 13 -10.13 -27.45 -13.82
C THR A 13 -9.39 -26.48 -14.77
N ALA A 14 -9.96 -25.30 -14.99
CA ALA A 14 -9.22 -24.15 -15.52
C ALA A 14 -9.16 -23.10 -14.40
N VAL A 15 -8.06 -23.16 -13.66
CA VAL A 15 -7.63 -22.16 -12.68
C VAL A 15 -7.14 -20.95 -13.45
N LEU A 16 -7.75 -19.78 -13.20
CA LEU A 16 -7.14 -18.47 -13.44
C LEU A 16 -7.36 -17.61 -12.20
N LEU A 17 -6.84 -18.08 -11.06
CA LEU A 17 -6.50 -17.21 -9.95
C LEU A 17 -5.06 -16.74 -10.20
N GLY A 18 -4.92 -15.70 -11.01
CA GLY A 18 -3.68 -14.95 -11.16
C GLY A 18 -3.56 -13.92 -10.03
N LEU A 19 -3.52 -14.40 -8.78
CA LEU A 19 -3.10 -13.59 -7.63
C LEU A 19 -1.63 -13.88 -7.44
N SER A 20 -0.82 -13.05 -8.08
CA SER A 20 0.60 -12.89 -7.83
C SER A 20 0.81 -12.78 -6.31
N LEU A 21 1.67 -13.66 -5.81
CA LEU A 21 2.10 -13.72 -4.43
C LEU A 21 3.22 -12.70 -4.21
N THR A 22 2.92 -11.58 -3.56
CA THR A 22 3.83 -10.81 -2.70
C THR A 22 3.00 -10.04 -1.67
N ALA A 23 3.48 -10.01 -0.43
CA ALA A 23 2.87 -9.43 0.78
C ALA A 23 1.64 -10.16 1.40
N CYS A 24 1.73 -10.41 2.69
CA CYS A 24 0.75 -11.11 3.50
C CYS A 24 -0.53 -10.27 3.64
N GLY A 25 -1.60 -10.61 2.92
CA GLY A 25 -2.98 -10.70 3.44
C GLY A 25 -3.60 -9.53 4.25
N SER A 26 -2.99 -8.34 4.31
CA SER A 26 -3.60 -7.13 4.83
C SER A 26 -4.50 -6.58 3.74
N SER A 27 -5.66 -7.18 3.55
CA SER A 27 -6.67 -6.61 2.65
C SER A 27 -7.19 -5.34 3.31
N TYR A 28 -6.49 -4.22 3.11
CA TYR A 28 -6.93 -2.92 3.59
C TYR A 28 -8.33 -2.61 3.02
N PRO A 29 -9.19 -1.87 3.73
CA PRO A 29 -10.52 -1.54 3.22
C PRO A 29 -10.46 -0.84 1.86
N THR A 30 -11.48 -1.01 1.04
CA THR A 30 -11.56 -0.45 -0.32
C THR A 30 -12.74 0.50 -0.49
N ASP A 31 -13.45 0.79 0.60
CA ASP A 31 -14.67 1.57 0.65
C ASP A 31 -14.52 2.83 1.50
N ALA A 32 -13.27 3.28 1.71
CA ALA A 32 -12.99 4.51 2.44
C ALA A 32 -13.70 5.69 1.78
N SER A 33 -14.27 6.58 2.61
CA SER A 33 -14.74 7.85 2.08
C SER A 33 -13.53 8.69 1.64
N LYS A 34 -13.71 9.51 0.60
CA LYS A 34 -12.64 10.41 0.14
C LYS A 34 -12.16 11.33 1.27
N GLU A 35 -13.09 11.85 2.08
CA GLU A 35 -12.79 12.76 3.18
C GLU A 35 -11.91 12.08 4.25
N ASP A 36 -12.28 10.86 4.67
CA ASP A 36 -11.51 10.12 5.68
C ASP A 36 -10.12 9.74 5.13
N PHE A 37 -10.08 9.22 3.90
CA PHE A 37 -8.82 8.91 3.22
C PHE A 37 -7.90 10.13 3.14
N CYS A 38 -8.39 11.26 2.65
CA CYS A 38 -7.56 12.44 2.43
C CYS A 38 -7.08 13.08 3.74
N LYS A 39 -7.87 12.99 4.81
CA LYS A 39 -7.45 13.41 6.14
C LYS A 39 -6.31 12.54 6.68
N ASP A 40 -6.37 11.24 6.48
CA ASP A 40 -5.32 10.33 6.94
C ASP A 40 -4.07 10.43 6.08
N VAL A 41 -4.23 10.68 4.77
CA VAL A 41 -3.12 11.07 3.88
C VAL A 41 -2.45 12.35 4.38
N GLU A 42 -3.20 13.42 4.69
CA GLU A 42 -2.63 14.63 5.27
C GLU A 42 -1.85 14.32 6.56
N GLY A 43 -2.41 13.52 7.46
CA GLY A 43 -1.75 13.09 8.70
C GLY A 43 -0.45 12.32 8.45
N ALA A 44 -0.48 11.38 7.50
CA ALA A 44 0.67 10.58 7.11
C ALA A 44 1.79 11.45 6.50
N PHE A 45 1.47 12.33 5.54
CA PHE A 45 2.45 13.23 4.92
C PHE A 45 3.00 14.28 5.88
N THR A 46 2.16 14.82 6.77
CA THR A 46 2.61 15.79 7.79
C THR A 46 3.47 15.16 8.88
N SER A 47 3.31 13.86 9.17
CA SER A 47 4.18 13.15 10.11
C SER A 47 5.65 13.13 9.66
N PHE A 48 5.89 13.08 8.34
CA PHE A 48 7.22 13.10 7.75
C PHE A 48 7.78 14.51 7.52
N GLN A 49 7.00 15.56 7.72
CA GLN A 49 7.48 16.95 7.66
C GLN A 49 8.38 17.22 8.88
N SER A 50 9.63 16.78 8.77
CA SER A 50 10.74 17.15 9.63
C SER A 50 11.37 18.47 9.15
N GLU A 51 12.16 19.10 10.02
CA GLU A 51 12.96 20.27 9.61
C GLU A 51 13.89 19.86 8.45
N GLU A 52 13.93 20.65 7.38
CA GLU A 52 14.72 20.38 6.17
C GLU A 52 16.15 19.93 6.50
N GLY A 53 16.50 18.69 6.16
CA GLY A 53 17.83 18.12 6.37
C GLY A 53 18.09 17.49 7.73
N ALA A 54 17.07 17.35 8.59
CA ALA A 54 17.16 16.57 9.82
C ALA A 54 16.64 15.14 9.61
N GLU A 55 17.43 14.16 10.02
CA GLU A 55 16.95 12.78 10.17
C GLU A 55 15.87 12.74 11.26
N PRO A 56 14.72 12.08 11.03
CA PRO A 56 13.70 11.95 12.08
C PRO A 56 14.28 11.19 13.27
N THR A 57 13.85 11.51 14.49
CA THR A 57 14.14 10.69 15.67
C THR A 57 13.37 9.37 15.61
N GLU A 58 13.77 8.38 16.41
CA GLU A 58 13.02 7.12 16.57
C GLU A 58 11.55 7.37 16.95
N GLU A 59 11.30 8.31 17.88
CA GLU A 59 9.94 8.71 18.27
C GLU A 59 9.14 9.34 17.11
N GLN A 60 9.79 10.12 16.24
CA GLN A 60 9.15 10.68 15.05
C GLN A 60 8.85 9.58 14.02
N TRP A 61 9.76 8.62 13.85
CA TRP A 61 9.54 7.46 12.99
C TRP A 61 8.36 6.62 13.49
N GLU A 62 8.32 6.27 14.77
CA GLU A 62 7.19 5.56 15.38
C GLU A 62 5.87 6.31 15.16
N ASN A 63 5.88 7.64 15.31
CA ASN A 63 4.68 8.44 15.03
C ASN A 63 4.25 8.37 13.55
N SER A 64 5.19 8.40 12.61
CA SER A 64 4.89 8.18 11.19
C SER A 64 4.33 6.77 10.96
N GLN A 65 4.90 5.74 11.57
CA GLN A 65 4.37 4.37 11.47
C GLN A 65 2.92 4.29 11.96
N GLU A 66 2.59 4.95 13.08
CA GLU A 66 1.22 5.05 13.57
C GLU A 66 0.30 5.75 12.55
N LYS A 67 0.75 6.83 11.90
CA LYS A 67 -0.06 7.52 10.87
C LYS A 67 -0.27 6.71 9.61
N PHE A 68 0.71 5.95 9.18
CA PHE A 68 0.56 5.03 8.06
C PHE A 68 -0.31 3.82 8.42
N ALA A 69 -0.25 3.34 9.66
CA ALA A 69 -1.16 2.31 10.15
C ALA A 69 -2.62 2.81 10.18
N GLU A 70 -2.87 4.03 10.67
CA GLU A 70 -4.19 4.69 10.62
C GLU A 70 -4.71 4.78 9.16
N LEU A 71 -3.85 5.25 8.24
CA LEU A 71 -4.17 5.32 6.81
C LEU A 71 -4.48 3.93 6.22
N GLY A 72 -3.72 2.91 6.61
CA GLY A 72 -3.98 1.50 6.28
C GLY A 72 -5.37 1.06 6.76
N GLU A 73 -5.68 1.26 8.05
CA GLU A 73 -6.97 0.90 8.65
C GLU A 73 -8.16 1.59 7.97
N THR A 74 -7.99 2.84 7.54
CA THR A 74 -8.99 3.54 6.73
C THR A 74 -9.11 2.94 5.34
N GLY A 75 -7.99 2.56 4.74
CA GLY A 75 -7.94 1.95 3.41
C GLY A 75 -8.05 2.99 2.30
N THR A 76 -8.49 2.57 1.12
CA THR A 76 -8.59 3.45 -0.05
C THR A 76 -10.04 3.62 -0.50
N PRO A 77 -10.37 4.70 -1.22
CA PRO A 77 -11.63 4.83 -1.94
C PRO A 77 -11.78 3.80 -3.07
N GLU A 78 -13.03 3.51 -3.48
CA GLU A 78 -13.34 2.55 -4.55
C GLU A 78 -12.84 3.01 -5.94
N ASN A 79 -12.59 4.31 -6.13
CA ASN A 79 -12.18 4.89 -7.41
C ASN A 79 -10.66 4.91 -7.66
N ILE A 80 -9.87 4.37 -6.74
CA ILE A 80 -8.43 4.19 -6.94
C ILE A 80 -8.17 3.16 -8.06
N GLY A 81 -7.14 3.39 -8.89
CA GLY A 81 -6.71 2.41 -9.88
C GLY A 81 -5.95 1.24 -9.23
N GLU A 82 -5.79 0.13 -9.96
CA GLU A 82 -5.16 -1.08 -9.43
C GLU A 82 -3.68 -0.87 -9.09
N ASP A 83 -2.96 -0.09 -9.90
CA ASP A 83 -1.53 0.15 -9.69
C ASP A 83 -1.32 1.12 -8.50
N GLU A 84 -2.13 2.16 -8.41
CA GLU A 84 -2.17 3.10 -7.28
C GLU A 84 -2.55 2.36 -5.99
N ARG A 85 -3.48 1.41 -6.07
CA ARG A 85 -3.84 0.57 -4.93
C ARG A 85 -2.66 -0.30 -4.48
N LYS A 86 -1.95 -0.95 -5.39
CA LYS A 86 -0.74 -1.72 -5.03
C LYS A 86 0.32 -0.82 -4.40
N GLY A 87 0.48 0.39 -4.93
CA GLY A 87 1.39 1.39 -4.37
C GLY A 87 1.05 1.76 -2.93
N PHE A 88 -0.23 2.00 -2.64
CA PHE A 88 -0.72 2.21 -1.28
C PHE A 88 -0.34 1.04 -0.35
N GLU A 89 -0.65 -0.19 -0.77
CA GLU A 89 -0.41 -1.39 0.06
C GLU A 89 1.08 -1.57 0.34
N VAL A 90 1.92 -1.44 -0.69
CA VAL A 90 3.39 -1.47 -0.54
C VAL A 90 3.87 -0.38 0.40
N LEU A 91 3.40 0.86 0.24
CA LEU A 91 3.87 1.99 1.05
C LEU A 91 3.52 1.80 2.53
N VAL A 92 2.26 1.46 2.81
CA VAL A 92 1.79 1.25 4.19
C VAL A 92 2.51 0.05 4.83
N ASP A 93 2.59 -1.08 4.13
CA ASP A 93 3.28 -2.27 4.64
C ASP A 93 4.77 -1.98 4.89
N THR A 94 5.42 -1.29 3.95
CA THR A 94 6.85 -0.97 4.07
C THR A 94 7.10 -0.07 5.28
N ILE A 95 6.32 1.00 5.46
CA ILE A 95 6.51 1.89 6.61
C ILE A 95 6.20 1.17 7.92
N ALA A 96 5.15 0.35 7.96
CA ALA A 96 4.77 -0.41 9.16
C ALA A 96 5.83 -1.45 9.56
N ASP A 97 6.47 -2.11 8.59
CA ASP A 97 7.42 -3.19 8.85
C ASP A 97 8.88 -2.71 9.00
N LEU A 98 9.24 -1.55 8.43
CA LEU A 98 10.62 -1.06 8.42
C LEU A 98 11.01 -0.50 9.79
N ASP A 99 12.05 -1.07 10.40
CA ASP A 99 12.58 -0.56 11.67
C ASP A 99 13.34 0.75 11.49
N TYR A 100 13.54 1.49 12.59
CA TYR A 100 14.20 2.80 12.54
C TYR A 100 15.64 2.73 12.02
N ASP A 101 16.41 1.68 12.34
CA ASP A 101 17.79 1.52 11.88
C ASP A 101 17.88 1.23 10.37
N GLU A 102 16.86 0.60 9.78
CA GLU A 102 16.71 0.41 8.34
C GLU A 102 16.15 1.66 7.65
N ALA A 103 15.16 2.32 8.25
CA ALA A 103 14.61 3.59 7.76
C ALA A 103 15.70 4.66 7.65
N LYS A 104 16.60 4.77 8.64
CA LYS A 104 17.78 5.65 8.58
C LYS A 104 18.62 5.42 7.34
N LYS A 105 18.85 4.16 6.94
CA LYS A 105 19.60 3.85 5.73
C LYS A 105 18.84 4.33 4.49
N ALA A 106 17.52 4.14 4.47
CA ALA A 106 16.64 4.61 3.40
C ALA A 106 16.53 6.14 3.32
N PHE A 107 16.77 6.88 4.40
CA PHE A 107 16.89 8.35 4.33
C PHE A 107 18.26 8.81 3.81
N GLU A 108 19.30 7.99 3.98
CA GLU A 108 20.64 8.26 3.46
C GLU A 108 20.84 7.80 2.00
N SER A 109 19.97 6.91 1.49
CA SER A 109 19.96 6.40 0.12
C SER A 109 18.63 6.68 -0.57
N ASP A 110 18.63 7.12 -1.83
CA ASP A 110 17.39 7.29 -2.63
C ASP A 110 16.62 5.96 -2.91
N GLU A 111 16.96 4.86 -2.24
CA GLU A 111 16.38 3.53 -2.43
C GLU A 111 15.77 3.01 -1.12
N VAL A 112 14.53 2.52 -1.18
CA VAL A 112 13.87 1.85 -0.05
C VAL A 112 14.26 0.36 -0.05
N PRO A 113 14.95 -0.13 1.00
CA PRO A 113 15.42 -1.50 1.03
C PRO A 113 14.25 -2.49 1.06
N GLY A 114 14.29 -3.50 0.19
CA GLY A 114 13.28 -4.57 0.14
C GLY A 114 12.12 -4.34 -0.83
N VAL A 115 12.06 -3.16 -1.48
CA VAL A 115 11.04 -2.83 -2.48
C VAL A 115 11.55 -3.14 -3.89
N SER A 116 10.71 -3.73 -4.75
CA SER A 116 11.08 -3.98 -6.15
C SER A 116 10.91 -2.73 -7.02
N GLU A 117 11.59 -2.64 -8.17
CA GLU A 117 11.41 -1.52 -9.11
C GLU A 117 9.96 -1.38 -9.64
N GLU A 118 9.16 -2.45 -9.59
CA GLU A 118 7.74 -2.39 -9.97
C GLU A 118 6.91 -1.81 -8.83
N ASP A 119 7.16 -2.24 -7.60
CA ASP A 119 6.49 -1.75 -6.41
C ASP A 119 6.78 -0.26 -6.19
N ASP A 120 8.04 0.16 -6.39
CA ASP A 120 8.46 1.57 -6.34
C ASP A 120 7.67 2.44 -7.34
N LYS A 121 7.51 1.98 -8.58
CA LYS A 121 6.67 2.68 -9.58
C LYS A 121 5.20 2.75 -9.18
N ASN A 122 4.70 1.74 -8.48
CA ASN A 122 3.31 1.75 -8.00
C ASN A 122 3.15 2.73 -6.84
N VAL A 123 4.13 2.80 -5.93
CA VAL A 123 4.20 3.81 -4.85
C VAL A 123 4.22 5.23 -5.44
N ASP A 124 4.98 5.47 -6.50
CA ASP A 124 4.98 6.75 -7.21
C ASP A 124 3.60 7.11 -7.76
N LYS A 125 2.95 6.18 -8.48
CA LYS A 125 1.59 6.38 -9.01
C LYS A 125 0.59 6.65 -7.90
N PHE A 126 0.69 5.92 -6.79
CA PHE A 126 -0.14 6.16 -5.60
C PHE A 126 0.08 7.59 -5.08
N SER A 127 1.34 8.00 -4.91
CA SER A 127 1.69 9.32 -4.37
C SER A 127 1.18 10.45 -5.27
N GLU A 128 1.36 10.34 -6.59
CA GLU A 128 0.84 11.29 -7.58
C GLU A 128 -0.69 11.37 -7.55
N TRP A 129 -1.36 10.22 -7.47
CA TRP A 129 -2.80 10.14 -7.38
C TRP A 129 -3.32 10.73 -6.07
N ALA A 130 -2.73 10.37 -4.93
CA ALA A 130 -3.14 10.86 -3.61
C ALA A 130 -2.99 12.38 -3.50
N VAL A 131 -1.89 12.96 -4.02
CA VAL A 131 -1.71 14.42 -4.07
C VAL A 131 -2.78 15.08 -4.95
N THR A 132 -3.16 14.45 -6.05
CA THR A 132 -4.20 14.98 -6.96
C THR A 132 -5.60 14.84 -6.36
N GLU A 133 -5.90 13.69 -5.77
CA GLU A 133 -7.20 13.36 -5.19
C GLU A 133 -7.45 14.21 -3.93
N CYS A 134 -6.42 14.43 -3.11
CA CYS A 134 -6.48 15.14 -1.82
C CYS A 134 -5.90 16.55 -1.86
N ALA A 135 -5.87 17.17 -3.05
CA ALA A 135 -5.29 18.50 -3.22
C ALA A 135 -5.94 19.57 -2.32
N GLU A 136 -7.24 19.44 -2.02
CA GLU A 136 -7.97 20.40 -1.17
C GLU A 136 -7.50 20.35 0.29
N GLU A 137 -7.21 19.15 0.80
CA GLU A 137 -6.71 18.91 2.15
C GLU A 137 -5.21 19.26 2.29
N LEU A 138 -4.42 19.01 1.25
CA LEU A 138 -2.98 19.30 1.22
C LEU A 138 -2.63 20.78 0.96
N GLY A 139 -3.63 21.67 0.90
CA GLY A 139 -3.42 23.12 0.80
C GLY A 139 -3.37 23.69 -0.62
N GLY A 140 -4.01 23.02 -1.58
CA GLY A 140 -4.23 23.47 -2.96
C GLY A 140 -5.17 24.66 -3.12
#